data_AF-A0A8J3XB28-F1
#
_entry.id   AF-A0A8J3XB28-F1
#
_cell.length_a   1.000
_cell.length_b   1.000
_cell.length_c   1.000
_cell.angle_alpha   90.00
_cell.angle_beta   90.00
_cell.angle_gamma   90.00
#
_symmetry.space_group_name_H-M   'P 1'
#
loop_
_entity.id
_entity.type
_entity.pdbx_description
1 polymer ?
#
loop_
_entity_poly.entity_id
_entity_poly.type
_entity_poly.pdbx_seq_one_letter_code
_entity_poly.pdbx_strand_id
1 'polypeptide(L)'
;MRTIPIPVDVTKLQFVCVRAPRPRILNQDTGEIKVDKNGQTVYETVLSVEDDLGRIELVKVGTSGEPQIAAGQDITPIGLLGYVWEISRAGDTRWGISYRASSLVPTGVNALA
;
A
#
# COMPACT_ATOMS: atom_id res chain seq x y z
N MET A 1 6.92 -11.95 17.84
CA MET A 1 7.39 -12.66 16.64
C MET A 1 8.21 -11.68 15.80
N ARG A 2 9.33 -12.11 15.20
CA ARG A 2 9.98 -11.31 14.14
C ARG A 2 9.06 -11.34 12.93
N THR A 3 8.53 -10.19 12.52
CA THR A 3 7.72 -10.11 11.29
C THR A 3 8.66 -10.19 10.09
N ILE A 4 8.68 -11.34 9.43
CA ILE A 4 9.40 -11.52 8.16
C ILE A 4 8.48 -10.97 7.05
N PRO A 5 8.91 -9.97 6.26
CA PRO A 5 8.11 -9.48 5.15
C PRO A 5 7.95 -10.55 4.06
N ILE A 6 6.81 -10.53 3.40
CA ILE A 6 6.48 -11.40 2.27
C ILE A 6 6.69 -10.59 0.99
N PRO A 7 7.71 -10.89 0.17
CA PRO A 7 7.84 -10.26 -1.14
C PRO A 7 6.63 -10.60 -2.02
N VAL A 8 6.06 -9.60 -2.66
CA VAL A 8 4.96 -9.79 -3.61
C VAL A 8 5.52 -9.78 -5.02
N ASP A 9 5.24 -10.85 -5.78
CA ASP A 9 5.54 -10.88 -7.21
C ASP A 9 4.50 -10.03 -7.97
N VAL A 10 4.94 -8.85 -8.42
CA VAL A 10 4.09 -7.90 -9.15
C VAL A 10 4.01 -8.20 -10.65
N THR A 11 4.77 -9.16 -11.17
CA THR A 11 4.85 -9.41 -12.63
C THR A 11 3.59 -10.03 -13.22
N LYS A 12 2.75 -10.63 -12.37
CA LYS A 12 1.48 -11.27 -12.73
C LYS A 12 0.26 -10.50 -12.24
N LEU A 13 0.45 -9.26 -11.78
CA LEU A 13 -0.58 -8.46 -11.15
C LEU A 13 -0.70 -7.12 -11.88
N GLN A 14 -1.94 -6.71 -12.18
CA GLN A 14 -2.23 -5.36 -12.65
C GLN A 14 -2.75 -4.52 -11.49
N PHE A 15 -2.24 -3.28 -11.35
CA PHE A 15 -2.65 -2.38 -10.29
C PHE A 15 -3.24 -1.09 -10.86
N VAL A 16 -4.43 -0.72 -10.36
CA VAL A 16 -5.09 0.55 -10.67
C VAL A 16 -5.26 1.36 -9.39
N CYS A 17 -4.87 2.62 -9.42
CA CYS A 17 -5.11 3.54 -8.32
C CYS A 17 -6.61 3.87 -8.21
N VAL A 18 -7.28 3.45 -7.14
CA VAL A 18 -8.74 3.62 -7.00
C VAL A 18 -9.10 5.04 -6.55
N ARG A 19 -8.22 5.67 -5.77
CA ARG A 19 -8.41 7.03 -5.25
C ARG A 19 -7.06 7.70 -5.03
N ALA A 20 -7.04 9.03 -5.09
CA ALA A 20 -5.89 9.83 -4.72
C ALA A 20 -5.29 9.40 -3.34
N PRO A 21 -3.95 9.28 -3.25
CA PRO A 21 -3.26 8.98 -2.00
C PRO A 21 -3.68 9.95 -0.88
N ARG A 22 -3.76 9.46 0.36
CA ARG A 22 -4.02 10.34 1.51
C ARG A 22 -3.05 10.06 2.66
N PRO A 23 -2.71 11.06 3.47
CA PRO A 23 -1.97 10.84 4.72
C PRO A 23 -2.66 9.77 5.57
N ARG A 24 -1.88 8.79 6.03
CA ARG A 24 -2.40 7.69 6.84
C ARG A 24 -2.62 8.19 8.25
N ILE A 25 -3.86 8.07 8.73
CA ILE A 25 -4.20 8.36 10.14
C ILE A 25 -3.66 7.22 11.01
N LEU A 26 -2.84 7.57 12.01
CA LEU A 26 -2.35 6.66 13.04
C LEU A 26 -3.38 6.45 14.15
N ASN A 27 -4.01 7.54 14.59
CA ASN A 27 -5.02 7.52 15.63
C ASN A 27 -6.29 8.24 15.12
N GLN A 28 -7.38 7.47 15.02
CA GLN A 28 -8.65 7.98 14.49
C GLN A 28 -9.33 8.99 15.41
N ASP A 29 -9.09 8.91 16.73
CA ASP A 29 -9.73 9.80 17.70
C ASP A 29 -9.07 11.19 17.71
N THR A 30 -7.76 11.26 17.47
CA THR A 30 -6.99 12.52 17.50
C THR A 30 -6.70 13.09 16.11
N GLY A 31 -6.85 12.29 15.05
CA GLY A 31 -6.43 12.65 13.69
C GLY A 31 -4.91 12.66 13.50
N GLU A 32 -4.14 12.13 14.45
CA GLU A 32 -2.69 12.05 14.35
C GLU A 32 -2.25 11.33 13.08
N ILE A 33 -1.35 11.95 12.31
CA ILE A 33 -0.83 11.42 11.06
C ILE A 33 0.37 10.52 11.34
N LYS A 34 0.39 9.36 10.68
CA LYS A 34 1.50 8.42 10.77
C LYS A 34 2.73 9.00 10.08
N VAL A 35 3.84 9.03 10.80
CA VAL A 35 5.17 9.29 10.26
C VAL A 35 6.03 8.02 10.27
N ASP A 36 7.01 7.96 9.38
CA ASP A 36 8.01 6.90 9.39
C ASP A 36 9.18 7.22 10.34
N LYS A 37 10.18 6.32 10.38
CA LYS A 37 11.35 6.46 11.24
C LYS A 37 12.22 7.69 10.95
N ASN A 38 12.07 8.28 9.77
CA ASN A 38 12.80 9.47 9.34
C ASN A 38 11.94 10.75 9.49
N GLY A 39 10.72 10.63 10.04
CA GLY A 39 9.79 11.74 10.21
C GLY A 39 8.98 12.07 8.95
N GLN A 40 9.05 11.27 7.88
CA GLN A 40 8.25 11.52 6.68
C GLN A 40 6.82 11.00 6.88
N THR A 41 5.83 11.79 6.46
CA THR A 41 4.42 11.35 6.44
C THR A 41 4.26 10.08 5.63
N VAL A 42 3.57 9.09 6.22
CA VAL A 42 3.17 7.87 5.54
C VAL A 42 1.83 8.11 4.86
N TYR A 43 1.75 7.82 3.57
CA TYR A 43 0.52 7.87 2.80
C TYR A 43 -0.06 6.47 2.66
N GLU A 44 -1.38 6.39 2.52
CA GLU A 44 -2.13 5.18 2.17
C GLU A 44 -2.83 5.41 0.82
N THR A 45 -2.59 4.49 -0.11
CA THR A 45 -3.26 4.44 -1.41
C THR A 45 -4.08 3.16 -1.49
N VAL A 46 -5.33 3.27 -1.96
CA VAL A 46 -6.18 2.11 -2.25
C VAL A 46 -5.97 1.73 -3.71
N LEU A 47 -5.58 0.48 -3.95
CA LEU A 47 -5.35 -0.08 -5.26
C LEU A 47 -6.35 -1.20 -5.53
N SER A 48 -6.81 -1.28 -6.77
CA SER A 48 -7.41 -2.48 -7.34
C SER A 48 -6.28 -3.34 -7.86
N VAL A 49 -6.29 -4.63 -7.54
CA VAL A 49 -5.29 -5.61 -7.97
C VAL A 49 -6.00 -6.72 -8.69
N GLU A 50 -5.65 -6.92 -9.96
CA GLU A 50 -6.14 -8.03 -10.77
C GLU A 50 -5.04 -9.07 -10.98
N ASP A 51 -5.35 -10.35 -10.79
CA ASP A 51 -4.46 -11.47 -11.12
C ASP A 51 -4.68 -12.03 -12.53
N ASP A 52 -3.83 -12.96 -12.96
CA ASP A 52 -3.91 -13.60 -14.29
C ASP A 52 -5.16 -14.47 -14.50
N LEU A 53 -5.94 -14.72 -13.43
CA LEU A 53 -7.21 -15.44 -13.46
C LEU A 53 -8.42 -14.47 -13.44
N GLY A 54 -8.18 -13.16 -13.51
CA GLY A 54 -9.21 -12.12 -13.49
C GLY A 54 -9.84 -11.88 -12.12
N ARG A 55 -9.19 -12.33 -11.03
CA ARG A 55 -9.67 -12.04 -9.67
C ARG A 55 -9.22 -10.64 -9.27
N ILE A 56 -10.16 -9.87 -8.74
CA ILE A 56 -9.92 -8.48 -8.36
C ILE A 56 -10.05 -8.33 -6.84
N GLU A 57 -9.02 -7.73 -6.23
CA GLU A 57 -8.98 -7.40 -4.81
C GLU A 57 -8.67 -5.92 -4.59
N LEU A 58 -9.24 -5.35 -3.52
CA LEU A 58 -8.90 -3.99 -3.07
C LEU A 58 -7.87 -4.06 -1.95
N VAL A 59 -6.69 -3.47 -2.19
CA VAL A 59 -5.60 -3.45 -1.21
C VAL A 59 -5.22 -2.03 -0.83
N LYS A 60 -4.86 -1.85 0.44
CA LYS A 60 -4.28 -0.61 0.95
C LYS A 60 -2.77 -0.75 1.01
N VAL A 61 -2.07 0.09 0.26
CA VAL A 61 -0.60 0.12 0.23
C VAL A 61 -0.09 1.39 0.89
N GLY A 62 0.83 1.23 1.83
CA GLY A 62 1.52 2.35 2.45
C GLY A 62 2.82 2.72 1.73
N THR A 63 3.07 4.02 1.56
CA THR A 63 4.36 4.59 1.11
C THR A 63 4.84 5.66 2.09
N SER A 64 6.15 5.83 2.21
CA SER A 64 6.69 7.05 2.84
C SER A 64 6.70 8.17 1.80
N GLY A 65 6.14 9.33 2.16
CA GLY A 65 5.90 10.43 1.22
C GLY A 65 4.69 10.23 0.31
N GLU A 66 4.28 11.31 -0.34
CA GLU A 66 3.13 11.32 -1.25
C GLU A 66 3.52 10.77 -2.63
N PRO A 67 2.93 9.65 -3.07
CA PRO A 67 3.20 9.14 -4.41
C PRO A 67 2.50 10.01 -5.45
N GLN A 68 3.20 10.32 -6.54
CA GLN A 68 2.71 11.18 -7.62
C GLN A 68 1.85 10.37 -8.61
N ILE A 69 0.65 9.96 -8.16
CA ILE A 69 -0.30 9.15 -8.93
C ILE A 69 -1.73 9.66 -8.72
N ALA A 70 -2.58 9.50 -9.73
CA ALA A 70 -3.99 9.90 -9.70
C ALA A 70 -4.95 8.69 -9.70
N ALA A 71 -6.21 8.93 -9.34
CA ALA A 71 -7.25 7.90 -9.45
C ALA A 71 -7.49 7.49 -10.91
N GLY A 72 -7.79 6.21 -11.14
CA GLY A 72 -7.97 5.60 -12.46
C GLY A 72 -6.67 5.27 -13.20
N GLN A 73 -5.51 5.63 -12.64
CA GLN A 73 -4.22 5.43 -13.29
C GLN A 73 -3.71 4.01 -13.04
N ASP A 74 -3.21 3.36 -14.10
CA ASP A 74 -2.39 2.15 -13.95
C ASP A 74 -1.07 2.49 -13.25
N ILE A 75 -0.67 1.68 -12.29
CA ILE A 75 0.55 1.89 -11.51
C ILE A 75 1.39 0.62 -11.37
N THR A 76 2.68 0.80 -11.15
CA THR A 76 3.63 -0.26 -10.83
C THR A 76 4.17 -0.03 -9.41
N PRO A 77 3.87 -0.91 -8.44
CA PRO A 77 4.47 -0.84 -7.12
C PRO A 77 5.94 -1.27 -7.16
N ILE A 78 6.82 -0.48 -6.55
CA ILE A 78 8.24 -0.82 -6.40
C ILE A 78 8.47 -1.37 -4.99
N GLY A 79 9.13 -2.53 -4.89
CA GLY A 79 9.48 -3.15 -3.61
C GLY A 79 8.27 -3.47 -2.74
N LEU A 80 7.19 -4.00 -3.35
CA LEU A 80 5.97 -4.35 -2.63
C LEU A 80 6.19 -5.51 -1.66
N LEU A 81 5.92 -5.27 -0.39
CA LEU A 81 6.04 -6.21 0.71
C LEU A 81 4.73 -6.33 1.47
N GLY A 82 4.33 -7.57 1.77
CA GLY A 82 3.28 -7.91 2.72
C GLY A 82 3.85 -8.11 4.13
N TYR A 83 3.11 -7.66 5.15
CA TYR A 83 3.43 -7.88 6.56
C TYR A 83 2.22 -8.48 7.25
N VAL A 84 2.37 -9.70 7.75
CA VAL A 84 1.35 -10.34 8.60
C VAL A 84 1.29 -9.60 9.93
N TRP A 85 0.08 -9.34 10.38
CA TRP A 85 -0.17 -8.75 11.70
C TRP A 85 -1.36 -9.43 12.36
N GLU A 86 -1.35 -9.36 13.69
CA GLU A 86 -2.42 -9.77 14.57
C GLU A 86 -2.60 -8.68 15.63
N ILE A 87 -3.83 -8.27 15.87
CA ILE A 87 -4.21 -7.29 16.87
C ILE A 87 -5.36 -7.89 17.69
N SER A 88 -5.11 -8.09 18.98
CA SER A 88 -6.13 -8.41 19.97
C SER A 88 -6.66 -7.11 20.60
N ARG A 89 -7.96 -6.84 20.51
CA ARG A 89 -8.60 -5.68 21.15
C ARG A 89 -9.98 -6.07 21.69
N ALA A 90 -10.23 -5.76 22.97
CA ALA A 90 -11.51 -6.01 23.64
C ALA A 90 -12.04 -7.46 23.54
N GLY A 91 -11.14 -8.45 23.54
CA GLY A 91 -11.51 -9.87 23.45
C GLY A 91 -11.56 -10.43 22.03
N ASP A 92 -11.57 -9.58 21.01
CA ASP A 92 -11.54 -10.00 19.61
C ASP A 92 -10.10 -9.97 19.07
N THR A 93 -9.73 -11.04 18.35
CA THR A 93 -8.47 -11.11 17.60
C THR A 93 -8.74 -10.86 16.13
N ARG A 94 -8.16 -9.79 15.59
CA ARG A 94 -8.13 -9.52 14.15
C ARG A 94 -6.74 -9.79 13.63
N TRP A 95 -6.66 -10.35 12.44
CA TRP A 95 -5.39 -10.58 11.76
C TRP A 95 -5.54 -10.22 10.29
N GLY A 96 -4.41 -10.05 9.62
CA GLY A 96 -4.40 -9.76 8.20
C GLY A 96 -3.00 -9.50 7.68
N ILE A 97 -2.96 -9.01 6.43
CA ILE A 97 -1.73 -8.59 5.77
C ILE A 97 -1.84 -7.09 5.53
N SER A 98 -0.79 -6.36 5.88
CA SER A 98 -0.63 -4.96 5.47
C SER A 98 0.42 -4.89 4.37
N TYR A 99 0.19 -4.03 3.38
CA TYR A 99 1.10 -3.88 2.25
C TYR A 99 1.86 -2.56 2.35
N ARG A 100 3.14 -2.59 2.00
CA ARG A 100 3.95 -1.39 1.81
C ARG A 100 4.77 -1.51 0.54
N ALA A 101 4.94 -0.40 -0.14
CA ALA A 101 5.85 -0.26 -1.27
C ALA A 101 6.88 0.82 -0.95
N SER A 102 8.05 0.76 -1.57
CA SER A 102 9.01 1.85 -1.52
C SER A 102 8.56 3.03 -2.39
N SER A 103 7.86 2.76 -3.49
CA SER A 103 7.25 3.75 -4.37
C SER A 103 6.05 3.17 -5.11
N LEU A 104 5.12 4.03 -5.52
CA LEU A 104 4.06 3.72 -6.48
C LEU A 104 4.23 4.67 -7.67
N VAL A 105 4.49 4.13 -8.85
CA VAL A 105 4.76 4.93 -10.06
C VAL A 105 3.71 4.63 -11.14
N PRO A 106 3.37 5.58 -12.04
CA PRO A 106 2.52 5.26 -13.18
C PRO A 106 3.12 4.14 -14.06
N THR A 107 2.29 3.19 -14.47
CA THR A 107 2.70 2.17 -15.45
C THR A 107 2.93 2.84 -16.79
N GLY A 108 4.13 2.69 -17.36
CA GLY A 108 4.53 3.36 -18.60
C GLY A 108 5.50 4.53 -18.42
N VAL A 109 5.92 4.86 -17.19
CA VAL A 109 7.05 5.80 -16.97
C VAL A 109 8.37 5.03 -17.05
N ASN A 110 8.72 4.63 -18.27
CA ASN A 110 10.07 4.38 -18.82
C ASN A 110 9.86 4.15 -20.33
N ALA A 111 10.39 4.91 -21.29
CA ALA A 111 11.47 5.88 -21.30
C ALA A 111 11.24 6.94 -22.39
N LEU A 112 11.22 8.23 -22.04
CA LEU A 112 11.61 9.36 -22.91
C LEU A 112 11.93 10.57 -22.02
N ALA A 113 13.19 10.68 -21.60
CA ALA A 113 14.00 11.90 -21.48
C ALA A 113 15.37 11.54 -20.89
#